data_AF-A0A1Q4ZRJ1-F1
#
_entry.id   AF-A0A1Q4ZRJ1-F1
#
_cell.length_a   1.000
_cell.length_b   1.000
_cell.length_c   1.000
_cell.angle_alpha   90.00
_cell.angle_beta   90.00
_cell.angle_gamma   90.00
#
_symmetry.space_group_name_H-M   'P 1'
#
loop_
_entity.id
_entity.type
_entity.pdbx_description
1 polymer ?
#
loop_
_entity_poly.entity_id
_entity_poly.type
_entity_poly.pdbx_seq_one_letter_code
_entity_poly.pdbx_strand_id
1 'polypeptide(L)'
;MYLCGTGTADLSKTAELRKAIFRYNRSNAYVDDVTAHITTYDQIGPATAVGTPARGAAGDVINVARAHLGLPYVWGGGNISGPTGGGFDCSGLLVHAFHKAAGITLPRTSQTMRGSGSRINRADVQPGDIIVINNDGNWGHVGLATGNNTMIHAPRPGKTVETTSLAGYWAKYDWDVRRVL
;
A
#
# COMPACT_ATOMS: atom_id res chain seq x y z
N MET A 1 12.62 5.42 20.73
CA MET A 1 12.71 6.84 20.35
C MET A 1 12.00 7.63 21.45
N TYR A 2 12.74 8.24 22.37
CA TYR A 2 12.15 8.91 23.55
C TYR A 2 11.80 10.36 23.20
N LEU A 3 10.51 10.68 23.11
CA LEU A 3 9.97 12.05 23.21
C LEU A 3 10.04 12.48 24.68
N CYS A 4 11.24 12.79 25.19
CA CYS A 4 11.36 13.29 26.56
C CYS A 4 11.17 14.81 26.57
N GLY A 5 9.97 15.25 26.94
CA GLY A 5 9.66 16.64 27.28
C GLY A 5 8.98 16.66 28.64
N THR A 6 9.32 17.64 29.48
CA THR A 6 8.76 17.82 30.83
C THR A 6 7.27 18.15 30.76
N GLY A 7 6.41 17.12 30.84
CA GLY A 7 4.96 17.26 30.93
C GLY A 7 4.21 15.97 30.57
N THR A 8 3.06 15.76 31.22
CA THR A 8 2.12 14.66 30.96
C THR A 8 1.32 14.92 29.68
N ALA A 9 2.00 15.06 28.54
CA ALA A 9 1.31 15.21 27.26
C ALA A 9 0.53 13.91 26.98
N ASP A 10 -0.79 14.01 27.02
CA ASP A 10 -1.68 12.90 26.70
C ASP A 10 -1.78 12.77 25.18
N LEU A 11 -0.97 11.88 24.61
CA LEU A 11 -0.89 11.68 23.16
C LEU A 11 -2.15 11.06 22.57
N SER A 12 -3.12 10.62 23.40
CA SER A 12 -4.46 10.24 22.92
C SER A 12 -5.32 11.46 22.54
N LYS A 13 -4.95 12.67 23.01
CA LYS A 13 -5.65 13.91 22.68
C LYS A 13 -5.01 14.57 21.46
N THR A 14 -5.80 14.75 20.40
CA THR A 14 -5.34 15.33 19.11
C THR A 14 -4.60 16.66 19.27
N ALA A 15 -5.06 17.53 20.18
CA ALA A 15 -4.43 18.84 20.40
C ALA A 15 -3.02 18.73 21.02
N GLU A 16 -2.81 17.80 21.94
CA GLU A 16 -1.52 17.60 22.61
C GLU A 16 -0.55 16.80 21.73
N LEU A 17 -1.06 15.83 20.96
CA LEU A 17 -0.31 15.11 19.94
C LEU A 17 0.25 16.05 18.87
N ARG A 18 -0.58 16.94 18.31
CA ARG A 18 -0.15 17.91 17.29
C ARG A 18 0.94 18.84 17.82
N LYS A 19 0.82 19.32 19.07
CA LYS A 19 1.86 20.13 19.72
C LYS A 19 3.16 19.34 19.90
N ALA A 20 3.08 18.07 20.28
CA ALA A 20 4.26 17.22 20.45
C ALA A 20 5.00 17.01 19.13
N ILE A 21 4.27 16.72 18.04
CA ILE A 21 4.86 16.56 16.70
C ILE A 21 5.47 17.88 16.22
N PHE A 22 4.80 19.01 16.45
CA PHE A 22 5.32 20.34 16.08
C PHE A 22 6.60 20.71 16.84
N ARG A 23 6.71 20.29 18.11
CA ARG A 23 7.95 20.50 18.90
C ARG A 23 9.13 19.73 18.32
N TYR A 24 8.87 18.55 17.79
CA TYR A 24 9.89 17.74 17.11
C TYR A 24 10.26 18.33 15.74
N ASN A 25 9.27 18.75 14.96
CA ASN A 25 9.45 19.36 13.64
C ASN A 25 8.46 20.52 13.47
N ARG A 26 8.97 21.75 13.45
CA ARG A 26 8.20 23.02 13.42
C ARG A 26 7.54 23.31 12.06
N SER A 27 6.95 22.30 11.42
CA SER A 27 6.22 22.42 10.17
C SER A 27 4.78 21.96 10.34
N ASN A 28 3.82 22.86 10.11
CA ASN A 28 2.39 22.51 10.17
C ASN A 28 2.03 21.45 9.12
N ALA A 29 2.62 21.50 7.92
CA ALA A 29 2.42 20.50 6.89
C ALA A 29 2.91 19.11 7.32
N TYR A 30 4.04 19.06 8.03
CA TYR A 30 4.55 17.81 8.60
C TYR A 30 3.64 17.28 9.71
N VAL A 31 3.12 18.16 10.57
CA VAL A 31 2.17 17.77 11.62
C VAL A 31 0.87 17.23 11.03
N ASP A 32 0.36 17.86 9.97
CA ASP A 32 -0.86 17.44 9.28
C ASP A 32 -0.67 16.07 8.61
N ASP A 33 0.46 15.88 7.93
CA ASP A 33 0.80 14.60 7.30
C ASP A 33 0.93 13.48 8.34
N VAL A 34 1.67 13.69 9.44
CA VAL A 34 1.82 12.68 10.51
C VAL A 34 0.48 12.38 11.19
N THR A 35 -0.33 13.40 11.49
CA THR A 35 -1.64 13.19 12.14
C THR A 35 -2.62 12.46 11.22
N ALA A 36 -2.58 12.75 9.91
CA ALA A 36 -3.36 12.03 8.91
C ALA A 36 -2.94 10.55 8.82
N HIS A 37 -1.62 10.27 8.84
CA HIS A 37 -1.13 8.89 8.90
C HIS A 37 -1.56 8.19 10.19
N ILE A 38 -1.47 8.83 11.35
CA ILE A 38 -1.94 8.24 12.63
C ILE A 38 -3.43 7.91 12.57
N THR A 39 -4.27 8.83 12.08
CA THR A 39 -5.71 8.60 11.90
C THR A 39 -5.98 7.43 10.95
N THR A 40 -5.18 7.33 9.88
CA THR A 40 -5.26 6.23 8.93
C THR A 40 -4.86 4.91 9.60
N TYR A 41 -3.77 4.89 10.39
CA TYR A 41 -3.36 3.71 11.16
C TYR A 41 -4.36 3.30 12.25
N ASP A 42 -5.01 4.25 12.92
CA ASP A 42 -6.08 3.99 13.89
C ASP A 42 -7.34 3.41 13.23
N GLN A 43 -7.63 3.83 11.99
CA GLN A 43 -8.72 3.27 11.17
C GLN A 43 -8.39 1.88 10.60
N ILE A 44 -7.11 1.56 10.38
CA ILE A 44 -6.64 0.24 9.93
C ILE A 44 -6.50 -0.73 11.12
N GLY A 45 -6.38 -0.21 12.35
CA GLY A 45 -6.10 -0.99 13.56
C GLY A 45 -4.72 -1.69 13.50
N PRO A 46 -4.19 -2.20 14.64
CA PRO A 46 -2.98 -3.00 14.61
C PRO A 46 -3.26 -4.30 13.87
N ALA A 47 -2.91 -4.41 12.59
CA ALA A 47 -2.73 -5.65 11.81
C ALA A 47 -3.65 -6.85 12.15
N THR A 48 -4.92 -6.61 12.51
CA THR A 48 -5.86 -7.65 13.01
C THR A 48 -7.20 -7.61 12.27
N ALA A 49 -7.29 -6.88 11.17
CA ALA A 49 -8.25 -7.20 10.11
C ALA A 49 -7.74 -8.42 9.34
N VAL A 50 -7.63 -9.56 10.02
CA VAL A 50 -7.44 -10.87 9.41
C VAL A 50 -8.78 -11.22 8.75
N GLY A 51 -8.98 -10.73 7.52
CA GLY A 51 -9.66 -11.56 6.54
C GLY A 51 -8.90 -12.89 6.50
N THR A 52 -9.61 -14.01 6.39
CA THR A 52 -9.02 -15.36 6.38
C THR A 52 -7.68 -15.33 5.65
N PRO A 53 -6.54 -15.68 6.31
CA PRO A 53 -5.24 -15.57 5.67
C PRO A 53 -5.30 -16.33 4.35
N ALA A 54 -4.96 -15.65 3.25
CA ALA A 54 -4.81 -16.33 1.99
C ALA A 54 -3.79 -17.45 2.20
N ARG A 55 -4.17 -18.70 1.91
CA ARG A 55 -3.29 -19.87 2.08
C ARG A 55 -2.61 -20.15 0.74
N GLY A 56 -1.39 -20.67 0.79
CA GLY A 56 -0.59 -20.92 -0.41
C GLY A 56 -0.06 -19.63 -1.05
N ALA A 57 0.19 -19.68 -2.35
CA ALA A 57 0.95 -18.64 -3.06
C ALA A 57 0.40 -17.21 -2.87
N ALA A 58 -0.92 -17.03 -2.76
CA ALA A 58 -1.52 -15.71 -2.53
C ALA A 58 -1.08 -15.09 -1.18
N GLY A 59 -0.99 -15.91 -0.13
CA GLY A 59 -0.52 -15.45 1.18
C GLY A 59 0.95 -15.06 1.15
N ASP A 60 1.77 -15.83 0.45
CA ASP A 60 3.20 -15.58 0.33
C ASP A 60 3.48 -14.28 -0.45
N VAL A 61 2.76 -14.04 -1.55
CA VAL A 61 2.85 -12.79 -2.32
C VAL A 61 2.49 -11.59 -1.45
N ILE A 62 1.39 -11.68 -0.68
CA ILE A 62 0.97 -10.63 0.24
C ILE A 62 2.03 -10.39 1.32
N ASN A 63 2.60 -11.45 1.90
CA ASN A 63 3.62 -11.33 2.94
C ASN A 63 4.91 -10.67 2.42
N VAL A 64 5.34 -11.00 1.20
CA VAL A 64 6.47 -10.32 0.57
C VAL A 64 6.17 -8.84 0.36
N ALA A 65 4.98 -8.48 -0.13
CA ALA A 65 4.60 -7.07 -0.28
C ALA A 65 4.55 -6.33 1.07
N ARG A 66 4.02 -6.97 2.12
CA ARG A 66 3.95 -6.40 3.48
C ARG A 66 5.31 -6.12 4.09
N ALA A 67 6.32 -6.94 3.79
CA ALA A 67 7.68 -6.73 4.28
C ALA A 67 8.31 -5.40 3.82
N HIS A 68 7.72 -4.78 2.79
CA HIS A 68 8.18 -3.51 2.22
C HIS A 68 7.34 -2.30 2.62
N LEU A 69 6.35 -2.47 3.50
CA LEU A 69 5.57 -1.35 4.04
C LEU A 69 6.50 -0.29 4.64
N GLY A 70 6.24 0.97 4.31
CA GLY A 70 7.06 2.11 4.73
C GLY A 70 8.24 2.45 3.80
N LEU A 71 8.59 1.61 2.81
CA LEU A 71 9.59 2.00 1.81
C LEU A 71 9.07 3.13 0.91
N PRO A 72 9.93 4.08 0.49
CA PRO A 72 9.50 5.21 -0.32
C PRO A 72 9.05 4.78 -1.72
N TYR A 73 8.13 5.56 -2.28
CA TYR A 73 7.85 5.48 -3.72
C TYR A 73 9.03 6.02 -4.52
N VAL A 74 9.48 5.24 -5.50
CA VAL A 74 10.50 5.65 -6.48
C VAL A 74 9.97 5.36 -7.87
N TRP A 75 9.88 6.38 -8.72
CA TRP A 75 9.42 6.20 -10.10
C TRP A 75 10.36 5.26 -10.87
N GLY A 76 9.84 4.19 -11.47
CA GLY A 76 10.65 3.14 -12.10
C GLY A 76 11.33 2.21 -11.09
N GLY A 77 11.12 2.41 -9.80
CA GLY A 77 11.72 1.64 -8.71
C GLY A 77 11.19 0.22 -8.63
N GLY A 78 12.06 -0.73 -8.34
CA GLY A 78 11.73 -2.13 -8.14
C GLY A 78 11.87 -3.01 -9.37
N ASN A 79 12.38 -4.23 -9.14
CA ASN A 79 12.43 -5.32 -10.10
C ASN A 79 12.31 -6.68 -9.36
N ILE A 80 12.52 -7.79 -10.07
CA ILE A 80 12.44 -9.14 -9.50
C ILE A 80 13.35 -9.37 -8.28
N SER A 81 14.48 -8.66 -8.19
CA SER A 81 15.48 -8.79 -7.13
C SER A 81 15.20 -7.91 -5.90
N GLY A 82 14.30 -6.93 -5.98
CA GLY A 82 13.97 -6.05 -4.86
C GLY A 82 13.83 -4.57 -5.23
N PRO A 83 13.85 -3.67 -4.24
CA PRO A 83 13.74 -2.23 -4.47
C PRO A 83 14.95 -1.69 -5.23
N THR A 84 14.73 -0.69 -6.08
CA THR A 84 15.81 0.04 -6.77
C THR A 84 15.67 1.53 -6.51
N GLY A 85 16.80 2.23 -6.39
CA GLY A 85 16.80 3.63 -5.94
C GLY A 85 16.28 3.82 -4.50
N GLY A 86 16.27 2.75 -3.70
CA GLY A 86 15.79 2.76 -2.31
C GLY A 86 14.29 2.51 -2.13
N GLY A 87 13.55 2.21 -3.20
CA GLY A 87 12.10 2.02 -3.10
C GLY A 87 11.46 1.31 -4.29
N PHE A 88 10.15 1.48 -4.41
CA PHE A 88 9.31 0.82 -5.41
C PHE A 88 8.39 1.83 -6.11
N ASP A 89 8.07 1.62 -7.38
CA ASP A 89 6.81 2.11 -7.94
C ASP A 89 5.71 1.07 -7.78
N CYS A 90 4.47 1.43 -8.16
CA CYS A 90 3.30 0.60 -7.99
C CYS A 90 3.48 -0.80 -8.60
N SER A 91 3.92 -0.86 -9.86
CA SER A 91 4.15 -2.09 -10.60
C SER A 91 5.41 -2.84 -10.16
N GLY A 92 6.48 -2.15 -9.79
CA GLY A 92 7.74 -2.75 -9.35
C GLY A 92 7.57 -3.53 -8.05
N LEU A 93 6.71 -3.04 -7.14
CA LEU A 93 6.33 -3.77 -5.93
C LEU A 93 5.67 -5.11 -6.26
N LEU A 94 4.71 -5.12 -7.19
CA LEU A 94 4.01 -6.34 -7.61
C LEU A 94 4.97 -7.29 -8.33
N VAL A 95 5.79 -6.80 -9.27
CA VAL A 95 6.82 -7.61 -9.96
C VAL A 95 7.69 -8.35 -8.95
N HIS A 96 8.18 -7.63 -7.93
CA HIS A 96 9.01 -8.23 -6.90
C HIS A 96 8.25 -9.28 -6.07
N ALA A 97 7.05 -8.93 -5.58
CA ALA A 97 6.26 -9.80 -4.71
C ALA A 97 5.87 -11.12 -5.38
N PHE A 98 5.34 -11.05 -6.61
CA PHE A 98 4.95 -12.24 -7.37
C PHE A 98 6.14 -13.12 -7.77
N HIS A 99 7.25 -12.51 -8.20
CA HIS A 99 8.43 -13.27 -8.55
C HIS A 99 9.06 -13.95 -7.33
N LYS A 100 9.20 -13.22 -6.21
CA LYS A 100 9.85 -13.74 -5.00
C LYS A 100 9.04 -14.86 -4.33
N ALA A 101 7.72 -14.74 -4.29
CA ALA A 101 6.86 -15.71 -3.61
C ALA A 101 6.44 -16.89 -4.50
N ALA A 102 6.18 -16.65 -5.79
CA ALA A 102 5.57 -17.65 -6.68
C ALA A 102 6.37 -17.91 -7.98
N GLY A 103 7.50 -17.22 -8.19
CA GLY A 103 8.28 -17.35 -9.43
C GLY A 103 7.59 -16.77 -10.67
N ILE A 104 6.49 -16.02 -10.49
CA ILE A 104 5.70 -15.45 -11.59
C ILE A 104 6.31 -14.12 -12.01
N THR A 105 6.73 -14.02 -13.27
CA THR A 105 7.22 -12.78 -13.86
C THR A 105 6.07 -11.97 -14.43
N LEU A 106 5.65 -10.93 -13.72
CA LEU A 106 4.67 -9.98 -14.21
C LEU A 106 5.28 -8.99 -15.22
N PRO A 107 4.47 -8.49 -16.17
CA PRO A 107 4.86 -7.35 -17.01
C PRO A 107 5.23 -6.12 -16.16
N ARG A 108 6.15 -5.28 -16.65
CA ARG A 108 6.70 -4.18 -15.84
C ARG A 108 5.73 -3.02 -15.60
N THR A 109 4.69 -2.85 -16.41
CA THR A 109 3.79 -1.68 -16.33
C THR A 109 2.38 -2.07 -15.94
N SER A 110 1.69 -1.17 -15.23
CA SER A 110 0.28 -1.33 -14.84
C SER A 110 -0.65 -1.58 -16.04
N GLN A 111 -0.43 -0.89 -17.15
CA GLN A 111 -1.20 -1.09 -18.38
C GLN A 111 -1.03 -2.50 -18.95
N THR A 112 0.18 -3.05 -18.93
CA THR A 112 0.45 -4.39 -19.46
C THR A 112 0.00 -5.49 -18.49
N MET A 113 0.08 -5.25 -17.17
CA MET A 113 -0.50 -6.15 -16.15
C MET A 113 -2.01 -6.30 -16.28
N ARG A 114 -2.72 -5.29 -16.82
CA ARG A 114 -4.14 -5.42 -17.17
C ARG A 114 -4.40 -6.54 -18.18
N GLY A 115 -3.43 -6.91 -19.01
CA GLY A 115 -3.55 -8.04 -19.94
C GLY A 115 -3.21 -9.40 -19.32
N SER A 116 -2.77 -9.44 -18.07
CA SER A 116 -2.27 -10.67 -17.43
C SER A 116 -3.40 -11.52 -16.82
N GLY A 117 -3.25 -12.84 -16.91
CA GLY A 117 -4.12 -13.80 -16.25
C GLY A 117 -5.59 -13.69 -16.64
N SER A 118 -6.46 -14.14 -15.75
CA SER A 118 -7.91 -14.11 -15.94
C SER A 118 -8.51 -12.82 -15.39
N ARG A 119 -9.48 -12.25 -16.11
CA ARG A 119 -10.26 -11.11 -15.61
C ARG A 119 -11.28 -11.59 -14.59
N ILE A 120 -11.32 -10.95 -13.43
CA ILE A 120 -12.22 -11.29 -12.32
C ILE A 120 -13.26 -10.19 -12.14
N ASN A 121 -14.49 -10.54 -11.77
CA ASN A 121 -15.49 -9.54 -11.41
C ASN A 121 -15.12 -8.90 -10.08
N ARG A 122 -15.46 -7.62 -9.89
CA ARG A 122 -15.14 -6.91 -8.63
C ARG A 122 -15.75 -7.58 -7.39
N ALA A 123 -16.89 -8.25 -7.53
CA ALA A 123 -17.53 -9.00 -6.45
C ALA A 123 -16.76 -10.28 -6.04
N ASP A 124 -15.93 -10.81 -6.94
CA ASP A 124 -15.21 -12.07 -6.78
C ASP A 124 -13.71 -11.86 -6.45
N VAL A 125 -13.35 -10.63 -6.09
CA VAL A 125 -11.98 -10.26 -5.68
C VAL A 125 -11.55 -11.11 -4.50
N GLN A 126 -10.37 -11.72 -4.62
CA GLN A 126 -9.75 -12.50 -3.57
C GLN A 126 -8.37 -11.91 -3.22
N PRO A 127 -7.87 -12.20 -2.00
CA PRO A 127 -6.49 -11.88 -1.67
C PRO A 127 -5.52 -12.51 -2.69
N GLY A 128 -4.53 -11.75 -3.15
CA GLY A 128 -3.59 -12.16 -4.20
C GLY A 128 -3.98 -11.69 -5.60
N ASP A 129 -5.18 -11.16 -5.80
CA ASP A 129 -5.56 -10.54 -7.06
C ASP A 129 -4.82 -9.21 -7.30
N ILE A 130 -4.56 -8.91 -8.56
CA ILE A 130 -4.00 -7.64 -9.01
C ILE A 130 -5.15 -6.68 -9.30
N ILE A 131 -5.16 -5.55 -8.61
CA ILE A 131 -6.10 -4.45 -8.86
C ILE A 131 -5.40 -3.44 -9.77
N VAL A 132 -5.90 -3.28 -10.99
CA VAL A 132 -5.41 -2.26 -11.94
C VAL A 132 -6.39 -1.10 -11.95
N ILE A 133 -5.90 0.11 -11.69
CA ILE A 133 -6.71 1.30 -11.48
C ILE A 133 -6.55 2.27 -12.66
N ASN A 134 -7.68 2.75 -13.16
CA ASN A 134 -7.78 3.79 -14.15
C ASN A 134 -7.83 5.16 -13.46
N ASN A 135 -6.69 5.84 -13.45
CA ASN A 135 -6.56 7.22 -12.98
C ASN A 135 -6.86 8.16 -14.16
N ASP A 136 -8.10 8.63 -14.24
CA ASP A 136 -8.52 9.70 -15.16
C ASP A 136 -8.21 9.42 -16.64
N GLY A 137 -8.50 8.20 -17.10
CA GLY A 137 -8.31 7.77 -18.49
C GLY A 137 -7.03 6.99 -18.75
N ASN A 138 -6.14 6.86 -17.75
CA ASN A 138 -4.93 6.06 -17.82
C ASN A 138 -4.93 4.94 -16.77
N TRP A 139 -4.76 3.69 -17.22
CA TRP A 139 -4.55 2.51 -16.36
C TRP A 139 -3.16 2.52 -15.70
N GLY A 140 -2.85 3.61 -15.01
CA GLY A 140 -1.51 3.98 -14.57
C GLY A 140 -1.13 3.47 -13.18
N HIS A 141 -2.06 2.91 -12.41
CA HIS A 141 -1.79 2.46 -11.05
C HIS A 141 -2.19 1.00 -10.82
N VAL A 142 -1.45 0.31 -9.95
CA VAL A 142 -1.74 -1.08 -9.55
C VAL A 142 -1.55 -1.28 -8.05
N GLY A 143 -2.28 -2.25 -7.52
CA GLY A 143 -2.13 -2.73 -6.14
C GLY A 143 -2.42 -4.22 -6.03
N LEU A 144 -1.99 -4.81 -4.92
CA LEU A 144 -2.22 -6.20 -4.58
C LEU A 144 -3.37 -6.31 -3.59
N ALA A 145 -4.45 -7.00 -3.96
CA ALA A 145 -5.59 -7.23 -3.09
C ALA A 145 -5.19 -8.07 -1.87
N THR A 146 -5.63 -7.64 -0.70
CA THR A 146 -5.36 -8.32 0.59
C THR A 146 -6.62 -8.88 1.24
N GLY A 147 -7.79 -8.74 0.61
CA GLY A 147 -9.10 -9.08 1.16
C GLY A 147 -9.77 -7.88 1.84
N ASN A 148 -11.02 -8.04 2.27
CA ASN A 148 -11.80 -7.00 2.98
C ASN A 148 -11.82 -5.63 2.28
N ASN A 149 -11.82 -5.64 0.94
CA ASN A 149 -11.75 -4.44 0.12
C ASN A 149 -10.52 -3.57 0.42
N THR A 150 -9.37 -4.20 0.69
CA THR A 150 -8.08 -3.52 0.92
C THR A 150 -7.04 -3.97 -0.11
N MET A 151 -6.05 -3.12 -0.35
CA MET A 151 -4.89 -3.44 -1.17
C MET A 151 -3.59 -2.90 -0.57
N ILE A 152 -2.47 -3.54 -0.90
CA ILE A 152 -1.11 -3.01 -0.71
C ILE A 152 -0.62 -2.42 -2.03
N HIS A 153 -0.01 -1.24 -1.98
CA HIS A 153 0.51 -0.55 -3.16
C HIS A 153 1.63 0.43 -2.80
N ALA A 154 2.41 0.84 -3.80
CA ALA A 154 3.25 2.03 -3.75
C ALA A 154 2.52 3.18 -4.46
N PRO A 155 1.93 4.16 -3.74
CA PRO A 155 0.94 5.09 -4.28
C PRO A 155 1.49 6.11 -5.29
N ARG A 156 2.48 6.91 -4.90
CA ARG A 156 3.04 8.03 -5.70
C ARG A 156 4.26 8.66 -5.01
N PRO A 157 5.05 9.51 -5.70
CA PRO A 157 6.18 10.22 -5.08
C PRO A 157 5.77 10.99 -3.82
N GLY A 158 6.65 10.98 -2.80
CA GLY A 158 6.39 11.60 -1.50
C GLY A 158 5.55 10.76 -0.53
N LYS A 159 5.14 9.56 -0.95
CA LYS A 159 4.46 8.58 -0.09
C LYS A 159 5.25 7.26 -0.07
N THR A 160 4.86 6.36 0.81
CA THR A 160 5.51 5.08 1.04
C THR A 160 4.59 3.92 0.67
N VAL A 161 5.14 2.72 0.54
CA VAL A 161 4.35 1.49 0.40
C VAL A 161 3.41 1.38 1.59
N GLU A 162 2.11 1.30 1.32
CA GLU A 162 1.06 1.34 2.33
C GLU A 162 -0.04 0.33 2.03
N THR A 163 -0.86 0.06 3.06
CA THR A 163 -2.15 -0.63 2.89
C THR A 163 -3.25 0.41 2.86
N THR A 164 -4.18 0.29 1.93
CA THR A 164 -5.28 1.25 1.77
C THR A 164 -6.60 0.54 1.53
N SER A 165 -7.70 1.23 1.85
CA SER A 165 -9.05 0.75 1.53
C SER A 165 -9.43 1.15 0.10
N LEU A 166 -9.96 0.18 -0.64
CA LEU A 166 -10.56 0.38 -1.94
C LEU A 166 -11.88 1.18 -1.83
N ALA A 167 -12.60 1.10 -0.70
CA ALA A 167 -13.88 1.81 -0.50
C ALA A 167 -13.74 3.32 -0.28
N GLY A 168 -12.52 3.82 -0.01
CA GLY A 168 -12.27 5.23 0.29
C GLY A 168 -11.93 6.04 -0.96
N TYR A 169 -10.77 6.71 -0.93
CA TYR A 169 -10.24 7.53 -2.03
C TYR A 169 -10.28 6.83 -3.38
N TRP A 170 -10.05 5.51 -3.39
CA TRP A 170 -9.97 4.73 -4.61
C TRP A 170 -11.33 4.49 -5.27
N ALA A 171 -12.44 4.55 -4.53
CA ALA A 171 -13.77 4.14 -4.98
C ALA A 171 -14.31 4.99 -6.14
N LYS A 172 -13.76 6.18 -6.34
CA LYS A 172 -14.10 7.08 -7.45
C LYS A 172 -13.46 6.66 -8.79
N TYR A 173 -12.47 5.77 -8.76
CA TYR A 173 -11.78 5.31 -9.96
C TYR A 173 -12.34 3.98 -10.45
N ASP A 174 -12.23 3.76 -11.76
CA ASP A 174 -12.51 2.45 -12.32
C ASP A 174 -11.35 1.49 -12.08
N TRP A 175 -11.67 0.29 -11.64
CA TRP A 175 -10.72 -0.80 -11.47
C TRP A 175 -11.05 -2.01 -12.32
N ASP A 176 -9.98 -2.70 -12.72
CA ASP A 176 -9.99 -4.01 -13.33
C ASP A 176 -9.25 -4.98 -12.42
N VAL A 177 -9.70 -6.23 -12.36
CA VAL A 177 -9.16 -7.23 -11.43
C VAL A 177 -8.58 -8.38 -12.24
N ARG A 178 -7.33 -8.76 -11.93
CA ARG A 178 -6.60 -9.82 -12.63
C ARG A 178 -6.08 -10.86 -11.67
N ARG A 179 -6.38 -12.13 -11.95
CA ARG A 179 -5.88 -13.27 -11.19
C ARG A 179 -4.86 -14.04 -12.00
N VAL A 180 -3.67 -14.22 -11.43
CA VAL A 180 -2.53 -14.93 -12.04
C VAL A 180 -2.08 -16.14 -11.22
N LEU A 181 -2.65 -16.33 -10.03
CA LEU A 181 -2.42 -17.45 -9.11
C LEU A 181 -3.50 -18.51 -9.26
#